data_AF-A0A9D6NTC0-F1
#
_entry.id   AF-A0A9D6NTC0-F1
#
_cell.length_a   1.000
_cell.length_b   1.000
_cell.length_c   1.000
_cell.angle_alpha   90.00
_cell.angle_beta   90.00
_cell.angle_gamma   90.00
#
_symmetry.space_group_name_H-M   'P 1'
#
loop_
_entity.id
_entity.type
_entity.pdbx_description
1 polymer ?
#
loop_
_entity_poly.entity_id
_entity_poly.type
_entity_poly.pdbx_seq_one_letter_code
_entity_poly.pdbx_strand_id
1 'polypeptide(L)'
;MTTASISSGEGDAIRFIANFGGKRNEDAYLEVFFYPAGTSEAQARALAKEAATSRGLTERRADVPNYYKWSLAEYGFSSKLKGRGSIIGTGALGRHGDRFFRVTLQYPQDYAEGFVPRAHRILDEWRWEDTGQGF
;
A
#
# COMPACT_ATOMS: atom_id res chain seq x y z
N MET A 1 12.17 7.59 -7.86
CA MET A 1 10.71 7.42 -7.87
C MET A 1 10.08 8.77 -8.20
N THR A 2 8.84 8.76 -8.68
CA THR A 2 8.05 9.99 -8.89
C THR A 2 6.82 9.97 -7.99
N THR A 3 6.42 11.12 -7.44
CA THR A 3 5.26 11.26 -6.55
C THR A 3 4.04 11.80 -7.31
N ALA A 4 2.85 11.30 -7.00
CA ALA A 4 1.57 11.83 -7.48
C ALA A 4 0.54 11.90 -6.34
N SER A 5 -0.29 12.93 -6.34
CA SER A 5 -1.43 13.09 -5.41
C SER A 5 -2.75 12.93 -6.15
N ILE A 6 -3.68 12.14 -5.60
CA ILE A 6 -5.02 11.91 -6.16
C ILE A 6 -6.03 12.18 -5.04
N SER A 7 -7.05 12.99 -5.31
CA SER A 7 -8.15 13.23 -4.36
C SER A 7 -9.47 12.90 -5.04
N SER A 8 -10.33 12.14 -4.36
CA SER A 8 -11.69 11.84 -4.79
C SER A 8 -12.63 11.88 -3.58
N GLY A 9 -13.95 11.86 -3.81
CA GLY A 9 -14.93 11.72 -2.71
C GLY A 9 -14.78 10.43 -1.89
N GLU A 10 -13.95 9.49 -2.35
CA GLU A 10 -13.66 8.21 -1.68
C GLU A 10 -12.40 8.27 -0.80
N GLY A 11 -11.59 9.33 -0.90
CA GLY A 11 -10.37 9.52 -0.11
C GLY A 11 -9.24 10.23 -0.87
N ASP A 12 -8.10 10.38 -0.21
CA ASP A 12 -6.90 11.01 -0.74
C ASP A 12 -5.76 9.99 -0.87
N ALA A 13 -4.91 10.11 -1.88
CA ALA A 13 -3.81 9.18 -2.09
C ALA A 13 -2.51 9.91 -2.45
N ILE A 14 -1.41 9.42 -1.89
CA ILE A 14 -0.05 9.74 -2.31
C ILE A 14 0.56 8.48 -2.90
N ARG A 15 1.08 8.55 -4.13
CA ARG A 15 1.68 7.41 -4.81
C ARG A 15 3.12 7.69 -5.24
N PHE A 16 4.03 6.81 -4.86
CA PHE A 16 5.43 6.78 -5.27
C PHE A 16 5.63 5.69 -6.31
N ILE A 17 6.00 6.07 -7.53
CA ILE A 17 6.05 5.16 -8.68
C ILE A 17 7.50 4.92 -9.09
N ALA A 18 7.83 3.66 -9.40
CA ALA A 18 9.15 3.28 -9.88
C ALA A 18 9.48 4.01 -11.19
N ASN A 19 10.69 4.56 -11.25
CA ASN A 19 11.24 5.21 -12.44
C ASN A 19 12.74 4.90 -12.53
N PHE A 20 13.07 3.66 -12.91
CA PHE A 20 14.45 3.17 -12.96
C PHE A 20 14.99 3.32 -14.39
N GLY A 21 16.21 3.83 -14.54
CA GLY A 21 16.82 4.06 -15.86
C GLY A 21 16.00 4.97 -16.78
N GLY A 22 15.22 5.90 -16.21
CA GLY A 22 14.32 6.79 -16.96
C GLY A 22 13.00 6.13 -17.42
N LYS A 23 12.77 4.86 -17.09
CA LYS A 23 11.53 4.16 -17.41
C LYS A 23 10.60 4.12 -16.20
N ARG A 24 9.51 4.90 -16.29
CA ARG A 24 8.40 4.87 -15.34
C ARG A 24 7.58 3.59 -15.51
N ASN A 25 7.24 2.93 -14.40
CA ASN A 25 6.40 1.73 -14.40
C ASN A 25 5.23 1.88 -13.44
N GLU A 26 4.03 2.07 -13.98
CA GLU A 26 2.77 2.26 -13.22
C GLU A 26 2.36 1.01 -12.43
N ASP A 27 2.88 -0.17 -12.76
CA ASP A 27 2.59 -1.41 -12.04
C ASP A 27 3.48 -1.59 -10.80
N ALA A 28 4.50 -0.73 -10.62
CA ALA A 28 5.44 -0.75 -9.49
C ALA A 28 5.33 0.54 -8.66
N TYR A 29 4.54 0.48 -7.58
CA TYR A 29 4.27 1.64 -6.74
C TYR A 29 4.08 1.31 -5.26
N LEU A 30 4.35 2.34 -4.44
CA LEU A 30 3.93 2.45 -3.05
C LEU A 30 2.84 3.51 -3.02
N GLU A 31 1.69 3.20 -2.45
CA GLU A 31 0.59 4.14 -2.28
C GLU A 31 0.23 4.24 -0.80
N VAL A 32 0.02 5.46 -0.32
CA VAL A 32 -0.63 5.73 0.96
C VAL A 32 -1.98 6.35 0.64
N PHE A 33 -3.05 5.61 0.91
CA PHE A 33 -4.43 6.02 0.71
C PHE A 33 -5.07 6.35 2.06
N PHE A 34 -5.67 7.53 2.19
CA PHE A 34 -6.34 8.04 3.36
C PHE A 34 -7.85 7.93 3.17
N TYR A 35 -8.51 7.18 4.06
CA TYR A 35 -9.95 7.07 4.03
C TYR A 35 -10.62 8.40 4.46
N PRO A 36 -11.89 8.63 4.06
CA PRO A 36 -12.65 9.80 4.48
C PRO A 36 -12.75 9.87 6.01
N ALA A 37 -12.76 11.08 6.57
CA ALA A 37 -13.01 11.27 8.00
C ALA A 37 -14.35 10.63 8.41
N GLY A 38 -14.40 10.04 9.60
CA GLY A 38 -15.58 9.31 10.08
C GLY A 38 -15.70 7.86 9.58
N THR A 39 -14.77 7.37 8.74
CA THR A 39 -14.71 5.94 8.39
C THR A 39 -14.45 5.10 9.64
N SER A 40 -15.33 4.14 9.95
CA SER A 40 -15.11 3.21 11.06
C SER A 40 -14.03 2.17 10.74
N GLU A 41 -13.43 1.56 11.78
CA GLU A 41 -12.42 0.51 11.58
C GLU A 41 -12.97 -0.68 10.77
N ALA A 42 -14.21 -1.09 11.05
CA ALA A 42 -14.86 -2.18 10.35
C ALA A 42 -15.01 -1.87 8.85
N GLN A 43 -15.41 -0.65 8.50
CA GLN A 43 -15.47 -0.20 7.11
C GLN A 43 -14.07 -0.14 6.48
N ALA A 44 -13.08 0.40 7.17
CA ALA A 44 -11.71 0.49 6.66
C ALA A 44 -11.11 -0.90 6.38
N ARG A 45 -11.34 -1.88 7.28
CA ARG A 45 -10.96 -3.30 7.07
C ARG A 45 -11.68 -3.91 5.88
N ALA A 46 -12.98 -3.67 5.73
CA ALA A 46 -13.75 -4.16 4.59
C ALA A 46 -13.22 -3.61 3.26
N LEU A 47 -13.01 -2.29 3.18
CA LEU A 47 -12.47 -1.63 1.99
C LEU A 47 -11.04 -2.06 1.67
N ALA A 48 -10.19 -2.24 2.68
CA ALA A 48 -8.82 -2.73 2.49
C ALA A 48 -8.82 -4.17 1.95
N LYS A 49 -9.68 -5.03 2.49
CA LYS A 49 -9.85 -6.40 2.00
C LYS A 49 -10.42 -6.43 0.58
N GLU A 50 -11.44 -5.63 0.28
CA GLU A 50 -12.03 -5.52 -1.06
C GLU A 50 -10.98 -5.10 -2.11
N ALA A 51 -10.14 -4.12 -1.77
CA ALA A 51 -9.06 -3.70 -2.65
C ALA A 51 -8.01 -4.80 -2.92
N ALA A 52 -7.73 -5.66 -1.95
CA ALA A 52 -6.88 -6.83 -2.17
C ALA A 52 -7.62 -7.91 -2.99
N THR A 53 -8.90 -8.17 -2.71
CA THR A 53 -9.74 -9.11 -3.45
C THR A 53 -9.82 -8.79 -4.94
N SER A 54 -10.03 -7.52 -5.30
CA SER A 54 -10.05 -7.09 -6.71
C SER A 54 -8.72 -7.28 -7.44
N ARG A 55 -7.63 -7.56 -6.70
CA ARG A 55 -6.27 -7.80 -7.21
C ARG A 55 -5.81 -9.27 -7.06
N GLY A 56 -6.72 -10.17 -6.70
CA GLY A 56 -6.40 -11.58 -6.47
C GLY A 56 -5.84 -11.81 -5.07
N LEU A 57 -6.65 -11.53 -4.05
CA LEU A 57 -6.32 -11.76 -2.64
C LEU A 57 -5.67 -13.13 -2.43
N THR A 58 -4.55 -13.14 -1.73
CA THR A 58 -3.91 -14.36 -1.24
C THR A 58 -4.24 -14.49 0.25
N GLU A 59 -4.76 -15.67 0.63
CA GLU A 59 -5.09 -15.92 2.03
C GLU A 59 -3.81 -15.88 2.89
N ARG A 60 -3.80 -14.98 3.86
CA ARG A 60 -2.80 -14.99 4.93
C ARG A 60 -3.31 -15.93 6.02
N ARG A 61 -2.42 -16.76 6.58
CA ARG A 61 -2.77 -17.56 7.75
C ARG A 61 -2.96 -16.65 8.96
N ALA A 62 -3.96 -16.93 9.78
CA ALA A 62 -4.36 -16.09 10.92
C ALA A 62 -3.30 -16.01 12.04
N ASP A 63 -2.40 -16.98 12.10
CA ASP A 63 -1.30 -17.09 13.07
C ASP A 63 -0.05 -16.30 12.67
N VAL A 64 0.02 -15.76 11.46
CA VAL A 64 1.19 -15.01 10.99
C VAL A 64 1.06 -13.55 11.43
N PRO A 65 1.94 -13.04 12.31
CA PRO A 65 1.88 -11.66 12.77
C PRO A 65 2.06 -10.70 11.60
N ASN A 66 1.52 -9.49 11.71
CA ASN A 66 1.69 -8.46 10.70
C ASN A 66 3.18 -8.14 10.47
N TYR A 67 3.54 -7.87 9.22
CA TYR A 67 4.90 -7.47 8.84
C TYR A 67 5.23 -6.08 9.39
N TYR A 68 4.29 -5.15 9.26
CA TYR A 68 4.38 -3.80 9.80
C TYR A 68 3.77 -3.74 11.20
N LYS A 69 4.59 -3.35 12.19
CA LYS A 69 4.16 -3.24 13.59
C LYS A 69 3.01 -2.26 13.83
N TRP A 70 2.92 -1.23 13.01
CA TRP A 70 1.87 -0.21 13.06
C TRP A 70 0.55 -0.66 12.41
N SER A 71 0.57 -1.77 11.66
CA SER A 71 -0.59 -2.20 10.91
C SER A 71 -1.60 -2.97 11.77
N LEU A 72 -2.87 -2.66 11.53
CA LEU A 72 -4.04 -3.30 12.13
C LEU A 72 -4.47 -4.56 11.36
N ALA A 73 -4.15 -4.64 10.07
CA ALA A 73 -4.35 -5.80 9.20
C ALA A 73 -3.49 -5.70 7.95
N GLU A 74 -3.17 -6.85 7.37
CA GLU A 74 -2.45 -6.96 6.11
C GLU A 74 -3.10 -7.98 5.18
N TYR A 75 -3.22 -7.60 3.91
CA TYR A 75 -3.82 -8.41 2.85
C TYR A 75 -2.83 -8.58 1.71
N GLY A 76 -2.31 -9.79 1.52
CA GLY A 76 -1.51 -10.13 0.35
C GLY A 76 -2.41 -10.25 -0.88
N PHE A 77 -1.87 -9.95 -2.05
CA PHE A 77 -2.55 -10.23 -3.32
C PHE A 77 -1.53 -10.54 -4.41
N SER A 78 -1.97 -11.34 -5.38
CA SER A 78 -1.17 -11.70 -6.54
C SER A 78 -2.08 -11.89 -7.74
N SER A 79 -1.70 -11.30 -8.88
CA SER A 79 -2.38 -11.52 -10.16
C SER A 79 -1.38 -11.81 -11.26
N LYS A 80 -1.77 -12.68 -12.20
CA LYS A 80 -1.00 -12.92 -13.42
C LYS A 80 -1.58 -12.05 -14.53
N LEU A 81 -0.79 -11.12 -15.05
CA LEU A 81 -1.17 -10.30 -16.20
C LEU A 81 -0.67 -10.97 -17.48
N LYS A 82 -1.58 -11.24 -18.42
CA LYS A 82 -1.25 -11.87 -19.71
C LYS A 82 -0.19 -11.03 -20.42
N GLY A 83 1.00 -11.62 -20.64
CA GLY A 83 2.13 -10.96 -21.31
C GLY A 83 2.92 -9.95 -20.47
N ARG A 84 2.65 -9.79 -19.16
CA ARG A 84 3.35 -8.84 -18.27
C ARG A 84 3.90 -9.44 -16.97
N GLY A 85 3.87 -10.77 -16.83
CA GLY A 85 4.35 -11.47 -15.64
C GLY A 85 3.37 -11.41 -14.46
N SER A 86 3.84 -11.81 -13.28
CA SER A 86 3.06 -11.77 -12.04
C SER A 86 3.22 -10.41 -11.36
N ILE A 87 2.10 -9.79 -11.01
CA ILE A 87 2.05 -8.65 -10.08
C ILE A 87 1.80 -9.21 -8.69
N ILE A 88 2.62 -8.80 -7.75
CA ILE A 88 2.47 -9.13 -6.33
C ILE A 88 2.33 -7.85 -5.52
N GLY A 89 1.65 -7.95 -4.39
CA GLY A 89 1.54 -6.83 -3.49
C GLY A 89 0.96 -7.16 -2.13
N THR A 90 0.93 -6.14 -1.29
CA THR A 90 0.38 -6.17 0.06
C THR A 90 -0.31 -4.85 0.36
N GLY A 91 -1.52 -4.92 0.90
CA GLY A 91 -2.23 -3.79 1.49
C GLY A 91 -2.17 -3.88 3.01
N ALA A 92 -1.56 -2.90 3.67
CA ALA A 92 -1.47 -2.79 5.12
C ALA A 92 -2.38 -1.65 5.61
N LEU A 93 -3.36 -1.96 6.46
CA LEU A 93 -4.25 -0.99 7.08
C LEU A 93 -3.60 -0.46 8.35
N GLY A 94 -3.54 0.86 8.50
CA GLY A 94 -3.10 1.53 9.73
C GLY A 94 -4.09 2.61 10.16
N ARG A 95 -3.79 3.23 11.29
CA ARG A 95 -4.56 4.33 11.87
C ARG A 95 -3.59 5.38 12.41
N HIS A 96 -3.89 6.64 12.12
CA HIS A 96 -3.20 7.79 12.70
C HIS A 96 -4.26 8.76 13.25
N GLY A 97 -4.21 9.05 14.55
CA GLY A 97 -5.27 9.83 15.21
C GLY A 97 -6.65 9.18 15.06
N ASP A 98 -7.59 9.88 14.43
CA ASP A 98 -8.94 9.44 14.12
C ASP A 98 -9.13 8.96 12.67
N ARG A 99 -8.10 9.02 11.83
CA ARG A 99 -8.15 8.63 10.42
C ARG A 99 -7.50 7.28 10.19
N PHE A 100 -8.16 6.48 9.34
CA PHE A 100 -7.59 5.25 8.81
C PHE A 100 -6.86 5.51 7.50
N PHE A 101 -5.80 4.75 7.26
CA PHE A 101 -5.07 4.77 6.00
C PHE A 101 -4.71 3.35 5.57
N ARG A 102 -4.50 3.15 4.26
CA ARG A 102 -3.98 1.91 3.68
C ARG A 102 -2.68 2.21 2.95
N VAL A 103 -1.62 1.48 3.30
CA VAL A 103 -0.40 1.43 2.50
C VAL A 103 -0.50 0.25 1.53
N THR A 104 -0.43 0.52 0.23
CA THR A 104 -0.38 -0.51 -0.81
C THR A 104 1.03 -0.56 -1.40
N LEU A 105 1.70 -1.69 -1.27
CA LEU A 105 2.92 -1.98 -2.02
C LEU A 105 2.57 -2.94 -3.16
N GLN A 106 2.76 -2.54 -4.41
CA GLN A 106 2.49 -3.37 -5.59
C GLN A 106 3.65 -3.29 -6.57
N TYR A 107 4.06 -4.42 -7.14
CA TYR A 107 5.13 -4.46 -8.13
C TYR A 107 5.09 -5.76 -8.97
N PRO A 108 5.62 -5.74 -10.21
CA PRO A 108 5.97 -6.97 -10.92
C PRO A 108 7.02 -7.74 -10.12
N GLN A 109 6.93 -9.07 -10.08
CA GLN A 109 7.83 -9.90 -9.28
C GLN A 109 9.33 -9.58 -9.52
N ASP A 110 9.72 -9.30 -10.76
CA ASP A 110 11.10 -8.98 -11.15
C ASP A 110 11.61 -7.63 -10.63
N TYR A 111 10.73 -6.78 -10.09
CA TYR A 111 11.08 -5.50 -9.47
C TYR A 111 11.42 -5.66 -7.99
N ALA A 112 11.21 -6.83 -7.37
CA ALA A 112 11.33 -7.03 -5.92
C ALA A 112 12.64 -6.51 -5.34
N GLU A 113 13.77 -6.93 -5.92
CA GLU A 113 15.12 -6.62 -5.43
C GLU A 113 15.43 -5.12 -5.44
N GLY A 114 14.97 -4.41 -6.48
CA GLY A 114 15.20 -2.97 -6.61
C GLY A 114 14.14 -2.11 -5.92
N PHE A 115 12.89 -2.51 -5.97
CA PHE A 115 11.76 -1.66 -5.59
C PHE A 115 11.44 -1.74 -4.09
N VAL A 116 11.36 -2.95 -3.54
CA VAL A 116 10.88 -3.18 -2.16
C VAL A 116 11.75 -2.46 -1.12
N PRO A 117 13.09 -2.54 -1.14
CA PRO A 117 13.92 -1.84 -0.16
C PRO A 117 13.75 -0.33 -0.20
N ARG A 118 13.52 0.24 -1.39
CA ARG A 118 13.31 1.68 -1.56
C ARG A 118 11.92 2.12 -1.08
N ALA A 119 10.91 1.29 -1.28
CA ALA A 119 9.58 1.54 -0.74
C ALA A 119 9.58 1.48 0.79
N HIS A 120 10.24 0.49 1.39
CA HIS A 120 10.40 0.42 2.85
C HIS A 120 11.17 1.61 3.38
N ARG A 121 12.23 2.06 2.69
CA ARG A 121 12.96 3.27 3.08
C ARG A 121 12.06 4.52 3.14
N ILE A 122 11.08 4.63 2.23
CA ILE A 122 10.09 5.72 2.27
C ILE A 122 9.21 5.60 3.51
N LEU A 123 8.77 4.39 3.86
CA LEU A 123 7.96 4.15 5.06
C LEU A 123 8.76 4.43 6.35
N ASP A 124 10.04 4.06 6.41
CA ASP A 124 10.92 4.29 7.56
C ASP A 124 11.17 5.79 7.81
N GLU A 125 11.22 6.58 6.74
CA GLU A 125 11.42 8.02 6.79
C GLU A 125 10.12 8.82 6.75
N TRP A 126 8.97 8.15 6.68
CA TRP A 126 7.67 8.81 6.74
C TRP A 126 7.54 9.56 8.06
N ARG A 127 7.02 10.80 8.01
CA ARG A 127 6.73 11.58 9.22
C ARG A 127 5.36 12.23 9.08
N TRP A 128 4.53 12.06 10.09
CA TRP A 128 3.26 12.77 10.20
C TRP A 128 3.50 14.22 10.59
N GLU A 129 2.89 15.17 9.86
CA GLU A 129 3.13 16.60 10.08
C GLU A 129 2.67 17.10 11.46
N ASP A 130 1.64 16.48 12.02
CA ASP A 130 1.03 16.87 13.30
C ASP A 130 1.84 16.44 14.53
N THR A 131 2.57 15.33 14.43
CA THR A 131 3.29 14.70 15.55
C THR A 131 4.79 14.60 15.34
N GLY A 132 5.27 14.72 14.09
CA GLY A 132 6.65 14.44 13.71
C GLY A 132 7.05 12.97 13.88
N GLN A 133 6.10 12.06 14.15
CA GLN A 133 6.37 10.64 14.36
C GLN A 133 6.29 9.85 13.04
N GLY A 134 6.98 8.71 13.01
CA GLY A 134 6.81 7.73 11.94
C GLY A 134 5.49 6.99 12.01
N PHE A 135 5.33 6.00 11.13
CA PHE A 135 4.24 5.02 11.24
C PHE A 135 4.33 4.22 12.54
#